data_AF-A0A376RC57-F1
#
_entry.id   AF-A0A376RC57-F1
#
_cell.length_a   1.000
_cell.length_b   1.000
_cell.length_c   1.000
_cell.angle_alpha   90.00
_cell.angle_beta   90.00
_cell.angle_gamma   90.00
#
_symmetry.space_group_name_H-M   'P 1'
#
loop_
_entity.id
_entity.type
_entity.pdbx_description
1 polymer ?
#
loop_
_entity_poly.entity_id
_entity_poly.type
_entity_poly.pdbx_seq_one_letter_code
_entity_poly.pdbx_strand_id
1 'polypeptide(L)'
;MTTILKHLPVGQRIGIAFSGGLDTSAALLWMRQKGAVPYAYTANLGQPDEEDYDAIPRRAMEYGAENARLIDCRKQLVAEGIAAIQCGAFHNTTGGLTYFNTTPLGRAVTGTMLVAAMKEDGVNIWGDGSTYKGNDIERFYRYGLLTNAELQIYKPWLDTDFIDELGGRHEMSEFMIACGFDYKMSVEKPTPQTPTCLVQRMKRRIWNTSTPASKSSTQLWA
;
A
#
# COMPACT_ATOMS: atom_id res chain seq x y z
N MET A 1 12.62 -4.06 22.15
CA MET A 1 12.26 -4.81 20.92
C MET A 1 12.48 -3.91 19.72
N THR A 2 13.00 -4.43 18.62
CA THR A 2 13.18 -3.67 17.37
C THR A 2 11.86 -3.59 16.61
N THR A 3 11.44 -2.37 16.25
CA THR A 3 10.21 -2.13 15.50
C THR A 3 10.29 -2.61 14.05
N ILE A 4 11.44 -2.47 13.40
CA ILE A 4 11.63 -2.87 12.00
C ILE A 4 12.20 -4.29 11.92
N LEU A 5 11.53 -5.15 11.17
CA LEU A 5 11.97 -6.51 10.84
C LEU A 5 12.57 -6.51 9.43
N LYS A 6 13.79 -7.08 9.32
CA LYS A 6 14.55 -7.17 8.06
C LYS A 6 14.38 -8.51 7.34
N HIS A 7 13.88 -9.52 8.04
CA HIS A 7 13.67 -10.86 7.52
C HIS A 7 12.21 -11.23 7.71
N LEU A 8 11.67 -12.02 6.78
CA LEU A 8 10.31 -12.53 6.87
C LEU A 8 10.08 -13.28 8.19
N PRO A 9 9.03 -12.93 8.97
CA PRO A 9 8.73 -13.61 10.22
C PRO A 9 7.98 -14.93 9.96
N VAL A 10 8.73 -15.98 9.61
CA VAL A 10 8.21 -17.33 9.33
C VAL A 10 7.38 -17.87 10.50
N GLY A 11 6.23 -18.47 10.20
CA GLY A 11 5.28 -19.00 11.18
C GLY A 11 4.44 -17.96 11.92
N GLN A 12 4.67 -16.66 11.70
CA GLN A 12 3.95 -15.59 12.37
C GLN A 12 2.88 -14.96 11.48
N ARG A 13 1.87 -14.38 12.13
CA ARG A 13 0.82 -13.63 11.45
C ARG A 13 1.36 -12.29 10.99
N ILE A 14 1.17 -11.98 9.72
CA ILE A 14 1.61 -10.73 9.10
C ILE A 14 0.47 -10.09 8.32
N GLY A 15 0.12 -8.86 8.67
CA GLY A 15 -0.87 -8.06 7.98
C GLY A 15 -0.27 -7.43 6.73
N ILE A 16 -1.06 -7.33 5.66
CA ILE A 16 -0.72 -6.65 4.43
C ILE A 16 -1.84 -5.66 4.11
N ALA A 17 -1.46 -4.39 3.87
CA ALA A 17 -2.37 -3.43 3.27
C ALA A 17 -2.54 -3.81 1.78
N PHE A 18 -3.59 -4.55 1.47
CA PHE A 18 -3.74 -5.27 0.21
C PHE A 18 -4.61 -4.47 -0.76
N SER A 19 -3.99 -3.89 -1.79
CA SER A 19 -4.68 -3.14 -2.84
C SER A 19 -5.13 -3.99 -4.03
N GLY A 20 -4.66 -5.24 -4.12
CA GLY A 20 -4.92 -6.12 -5.27
C GLY A 20 -4.11 -5.77 -6.53
N GLY A 21 -3.15 -4.86 -6.43
CA GLY A 21 -2.16 -4.63 -7.49
C GLY A 21 -1.08 -5.72 -7.52
N LEU A 22 -0.23 -5.69 -8.55
CA LEU A 22 0.83 -6.70 -8.77
C LEU A 22 1.73 -6.83 -7.55
N ASP A 23 2.21 -5.69 -7.06
CA ASP A 23 3.14 -5.59 -5.95
C ASP A 23 2.62 -6.31 -4.68
N THR A 24 1.39 -6.00 -4.25
CA THR A 24 0.78 -6.62 -3.05
C THR A 24 0.35 -8.06 -3.29
N SER A 25 0.00 -8.42 -4.53
CA SER A 25 -0.41 -9.79 -4.91
C SER A 25 0.78 -10.75 -4.86
N ALA A 26 1.88 -10.38 -5.55
CA ALA A 26 3.12 -11.15 -5.54
C ALA A 26 3.69 -11.27 -4.13
N ALA A 27 3.71 -10.17 -3.36
CA ALA A 27 4.22 -10.22 -2.00
C ALA A 27 3.41 -11.10 -1.07
N LEU A 28 2.07 -11.06 -1.15
CA LEU A 28 1.20 -11.92 -0.33
C LEU A 28 1.46 -13.40 -0.63
N LEU A 29 1.48 -13.76 -1.92
CA LEU A 29 1.74 -15.12 -2.36
C LEU A 29 3.14 -15.59 -1.93
N TRP A 30 4.14 -14.74 -2.08
CA TRP A 30 5.51 -15.01 -1.66
C TRP A 30 5.62 -15.24 -0.15
N MET A 31 5.03 -14.37 0.67
CA MET A 31 5.02 -14.53 2.12
C MET A 31 4.37 -15.86 2.53
N ARG A 32 3.29 -16.27 1.87
CA ARG A 32 2.65 -17.57 2.11
C ARG A 32 3.58 -18.73 1.77
N GLN A 33 4.22 -18.71 0.60
CA GLN A 33 5.13 -19.78 0.17
C GLN A 33 6.37 -19.90 1.04
N LYS A 34 6.89 -18.78 1.56
CA LYS A 34 8.03 -18.73 2.48
C LYS A 34 7.66 -19.05 3.94
N GLY A 35 6.39 -19.38 4.20
CA GLY A 35 5.94 -19.91 5.49
C GLY A 35 5.48 -18.87 6.51
N ALA A 36 5.29 -17.61 6.13
CA ALA A 36 4.54 -16.66 6.96
C ALA A 36 3.03 -16.91 6.84
N VAL A 37 2.25 -16.29 7.72
CA VAL A 37 0.78 -16.42 7.74
C VAL A 37 0.16 -15.05 7.38
N PRO A 38 -0.02 -14.74 6.07
CA PRO A 38 -0.45 -13.42 5.64
C PRO A 38 -1.96 -13.17 5.87
N TYR A 39 -2.30 -11.99 6.36
CA TYR A 39 -3.67 -11.47 6.48
C TYR A 39 -3.81 -10.25 5.58
N ALA A 40 -4.81 -10.23 4.71
CA ALA A 40 -5.03 -9.13 3.78
C ALA A 40 -6.08 -8.14 4.31
N TYR A 41 -5.75 -6.85 4.27
CA TYR A 41 -6.68 -5.78 4.65
C TYR A 41 -6.76 -4.77 3.51
N THR A 42 -7.92 -4.70 2.88
CA THR A 42 -8.19 -3.75 1.78
C THR A 42 -8.96 -2.56 2.34
N ALA A 43 -8.45 -1.35 2.10
CA ALA A 43 -9.17 -0.13 2.47
C ALA A 43 -10.13 0.28 1.35
N ASN A 44 -11.43 0.33 1.63
CA ASN A 44 -12.39 1.02 0.77
C ASN A 44 -12.26 2.53 1.00
N LEU A 45 -11.61 3.22 0.05
CA LEU A 45 -11.40 4.67 0.09
C LEU A 45 -12.30 5.42 -0.91
N GLY A 46 -13.25 4.72 -1.56
CA GLY A 46 -14.07 5.30 -2.62
C GLY A 46 -13.23 5.77 -3.81
N GLN A 47 -12.25 4.97 -4.23
CA GLN A 47 -11.42 5.25 -5.40
C GLN A 47 -12.31 5.34 -6.64
N PRO A 48 -12.17 6.39 -7.46
CA PRO A 48 -13.01 6.58 -8.64
C PRO A 48 -12.75 5.56 -9.75
N ASP A 49 -11.60 4.87 -9.69
CA ASP A 49 -11.16 3.88 -10.67
C ASP A 49 -11.23 2.43 -10.15
N GLU A 50 -11.87 2.22 -8.99
CA GLU A 50 -12.17 0.89 -8.46
C GLU A 50 -13.68 0.60 -8.59
N GLU A 51 -14.01 -0.46 -9.31
CA GLU A 51 -15.40 -0.82 -9.63
C GLU A 51 -15.93 -1.94 -8.73
N ASP A 52 -15.07 -2.85 -8.26
CA ASP A 52 -15.44 -4.01 -7.44
C ASP A 52 -14.46 -4.23 -6.29
N TYR A 53 -14.73 -3.55 -5.17
CA TYR A 53 -13.98 -3.74 -3.93
C TYR A 53 -14.10 -5.15 -3.35
N ASP A 54 -15.20 -5.85 -3.59
CA ASP A 54 -15.41 -7.19 -3.03
C ASP A 54 -14.57 -8.24 -3.78
N ALA A 55 -14.13 -7.97 -5.02
CA ALA A 55 -13.18 -8.82 -5.74
C ALA A 55 -11.79 -8.83 -5.11
N ILE A 56 -11.39 -7.77 -4.41
CA ILE A 56 -10.03 -7.63 -3.90
C ILE A 56 -9.76 -8.64 -2.76
N PRO A 57 -10.59 -8.75 -1.69
CA PRO A 57 -10.43 -9.79 -0.68
C PRO A 57 -10.53 -11.21 -1.24
N ARG A 58 -11.41 -11.45 -2.24
CA ARG A 58 -11.53 -12.77 -2.89
C ARG A 58 -10.20 -13.19 -3.54
N ARG A 59 -9.58 -12.29 -4.31
CA ARG A 59 -8.26 -12.53 -4.91
C ARG A 59 -7.16 -12.74 -3.86
N ALA A 60 -7.22 -12.03 -2.73
CA ALA A 60 -6.25 -12.25 -1.66
C ALA A 60 -6.33 -13.67 -1.08
N MET A 61 -7.55 -14.21 -0.92
CA MET A 61 -7.74 -15.61 -0.49
C MET A 61 -7.20 -16.61 -1.52
N GLU A 62 -7.39 -16.36 -2.82
CA GLU A 62 -6.83 -17.19 -3.90
C GLU A 62 -5.30 -17.25 -3.86
N TYR A 63 -4.64 -16.15 -3.49
CA TYR A 63 -3.18 -16.08 -3.32
C TYR A 63 -2.68 -16.65 -1.98
N GLY A 64 -3.58 -17.18 -1.15
CA GLY A 64 -3.23 -17.89 0.08
C GLY A 64 -3.19 -17.03 1.35
N ALA A 65 -3.96 -15.93 1.38
CA ALA A 65 -4.24 -15.23 2.63
C ALA A 65 -4.93 -16.15 3.64
N GLU A 66 -4.55 -16.05 4.90
CA GLU A 66 -5.22 -16.73 6.02
C GLU A 66 -6.59 -16.12 6.29
N ASN A 67 -6.70 -14.80 6.14
CA ASN A 67 -7.95 -14.05 6.17
C ASN A 67 -7.82 -12.82 5.27
N ALA A 68 -8.93 -12.35 4.71
CA ALA A 68 -8.99 -11.15 3.88
C ALA A 68 -10.21 -10.31 4.23
N ARG A 69 -10.01 -9.05 4.64
CA ARG A 69 -11.07 -8.13 5.08
C ARG A 69 -11.10 -6.86 4.23
N LEU A 70 -12.32 -6.43 3.91
CA LEU A 70 -12.58 -5.09 3.36
C LEU A 70 -12.94 -4.15 4.51
N ILE A 71 -12.17 -3.08 4.67
CA ILE A 71 -12.33 -2.08 5.72
C ILE A 71 -12.90 -0.80 5.11
N ASP A 72 -14.12 -0.42 5.51
CA ASP A 72 -14.76 0.79 4.99
C ASP A 72 -14.19 2.05 5.64
N CYS A 73 -13.28 2.72 4.92
CA CYS A 73 -12.60 3.93 5.37
C CYS A 73 -13.26 5.22 4.87
N ARG A 74 -14.33 5.14 4.06
CA ARG A 74 -14.91 6.31 3.36
C ARG A 74 -15.42 7.37 4.34
N LYS A 75 -16.14 6.96 5.38
CA LYS A 75 -16.69 7.89 6.38
C LYS A 75 -15.59 8.65 7.10
N GLN A 76 -14.55 7.95 7.53
CA GLN A 76 -13.41 8.58 8.21
C GLN A 76 -12.65 9.49 7.25
N LEU A 77 -12.41 9.06 6.01
CA LEU A 77 -11.74 9.88 5.00
C LEU A 77 -12.46 11.20 4.72
N VAL A 78 -13.79 11.16 4.63
CA VAL A 78 -14.61 12.38 4.48
C VAL A 78 -14.54 13.25 5.73
N ALA A 79 -14.63 12.67 6.93
CA ALA A 79 -14.55 13.42 8.18
C ALA A 79 -13.21 14.15 8.34
N GLU A 80 -12.09 13.46 8.11
CA GLU A 80 -10.75 14.07 8.14
C GLU A 80 -10.57 15.12 7.04
N GLY A 81 -11.14 14.88 5.86
CA GLY A 81 -11.16 15.86 4.77
C GLY A 81 -11.91 17.14 5.13
N ILE A 82 -13.09 17.02 5.74
CA ILE A 82 -13.87 18.16 6.22
C ILE A 82 -13.11 18.92 7.32
N ALA A 83 -12.50 18.21 8.27
CA ALA A 83 -11.72 18.83 9.33
C ALA A 83 -10.53 19.64 8.74
N ALA A 84 -9.82 19.07 7.77
CA ALA A 84 -8.72 19.75 7.08
C ALA A 84 -9.18 21.02 6.33
N ILE A 85 -10.38 21.00 5.74
CA ILE A 85 -10.98 22.18 5.09
C ILE A 85 -11.32 23.24 6.14
N GLN A 86 -11.96 22.85 7.25
CA GLN A 86 -12.39 23.77 8.30
C GLN A 86 -11.22 24.51 8.95
N CYS A 87 -10.07 23.85 9.12
CA CYS A 87 -8.88 24.48 9.70
C CYS A 87 -7.88 25.02 8.67
N GLY A 88 -8.17 24.88 7.37
CA GLY A 88 -7.28 25.33 6.29
C GLY A 88 -5.91 24.65 6.29
N ALA A 89 -5.85 23.34 6.58
CA ALA A 89 -4.61 22.57 6.71
C ALA A 89 -3.94 22.26 5.35
N PHE A 90 -3.71 23.28 4.52
CA PHE A 90 -3.14 23.17 3.18
C PHE A 90 -1.93 24.10 3.04
N HIS A 91 -0.73 23.54 3.07
CA HIS A 91 0.51 24.33 3.10
C HIS A 91 1.17 24.47 1.72
N ASN A 92 0.77 23.66 0.73
CA ASN A 92 1.42 23.65 -0.57
C ASN A 92 0.55 24.37 -1.61
N THR A 93 1.02 25.53 -2.04
CA THR A 93 0.30 26.41 -2.98
C THR A 93 1.26 26.98 -4.03
N THR A 94 0.80 27.13 -5.28
CA THR A 94 1.57 27.79 -6.34
C THR A 94 0.63 28.60 -7.23
N GLY A 95 0.88 29.90 -7.37
CA GLY A 95 0.05 30.79 -8.19
C GLY A 95 -1.42 30.85 -7.75
N GLY A 96 -1.69 30.72 -6.45
CA GLY A 96 -3.05 30.65 -5.89
C GLY A 96 -3.73 29.29 -6.00
N LEU A 97 -3.15 28.32 -6.70
CA LEU A 97 -3.65 26.94 -6.74
C LEU A 97 -3.14 26.15 -5.54
N THR A 98 -4.04 25.46 -4.86
CA THR A 98 -3.77 24.76 -3.59
C THR A 98 -3.81 23.24 -3.79
N TYR A 99 -2.82 22.55 -3.21
CA TYR A 99 -2.87 21.10 -3.02
C TYR A 99 -3.53 20.77 -1.67
N PHE A 100 -4.64 20.05 -1.71
CA PHE A 100 -5.49 19.79 -0.54
C PHE A 100 -5.01 18.64 0.38
N ASN A 101 -3.71 18.31 0.38
CA ASN A 101 -3.13 17.27 1.26
C ASN A 101 -3.87 15.92 1.23
N THR A 102 -4.42 15.55 0.08
CA THR A 102 -5.33 14.41 -0.04
C THR A 102 -4.65 13.06 0.19
N THR A 103 -3.37 12.92 -0.21
CA THR A 103 -2.57 11.73 0.12
C THR A 103 -2.27 11.66 1.62
N PRO A 104 -1.67 12.68 2.28
CA PRO A 104 -1.47 12.67 3.74
C PRO A 104 -2.73 12.28 4.54
N LEU A 105 -3.90 12.81 4.18
CA LEU A 105 -5.18 12.47 4.81
C LEU A 105 -5.53 11.00 4.62
N GLY A 106 -5.41 10.49 3.38
CA GLY A 106 -5.59 9.07 3.09
C GLY A 106 -4.69 8.17 3.95
N ARG A 107 -3.42 8.56 4.17
CA ARG A 107 -2.47 7.79 5.00
C ARG A 107 -2.78 7.82 6.49
N ALA A 108 -3.28 8.95 6.99
CA ALA A 108 -3.74 9.04 8.38
C ALA A 108 -4.88 8.04 8.63
N VAL A 109 -5.84 8.00 7.70
CA VAL A 109 -6.99 7.09 7.80
C VAL A 109 -6.57 5.63 7.64
N THR A 110 -5.84 5.27 6.58
CA THR A 110 -5.48 3.86 6.36
C THR A 110 -4.47 3.36 7.37
N GLY A 111 -3.47 4.17 7.73
CA GLY A 111 -2.45 3.79 8.70
C GLY A 111 -3.01 3.50 10.09
N THR A 112 -4.11 4.16 10.48
CA THR A 112 -4.79 3.90 11.74
C THR A 112 -5.83 2.78 11.60
N MET A 113 -6.74 2.88 10.64
CA MET A 113 -7.85 1.92 10.52
C MET A 113 -7.40 0.50 10.16
N LEU A 114 -6.41 0.35 9.27
CA LEU A 114 -5.92 -0.98 8.90
C LEU A 114 -5.13 -1.62 10.04
N VAL A 115 -4.32 -0.84 10.77
CA VAL A 115 -3.58 -1.36 11.93
C VAL A 115 -4.51 -1.69 13.10
N ALA A 116 -5.59 -0.94 13.28
CA ALA A 116 -6.64 -1.27 14.23
C ALA A 116 -7.31 -2.62 13.87
N ALA A 117 -7.67 -2.81 12.60
CA ALA A 117 -8.22 -4.07 12.10
C ALA A 117 -7.24 -5.24 12.27
N MET A 118 -5.95 -5.04 11.98
CA MET A 118 -4.89 -6.03 12.25
C MET A 118 -4.85 -6.43 13.72
N LYS A 119 -4.92 -5.44 14.62
CA LYS A 119 -4.90 -5.67 16.07
C LYS A 119 -6.11 -6.46 16.56
N GLU A 120 -7.31 -6.18 16.02
CA GLU A 120 -8.52 -6.96 16.32
C GLU A 120 -8.36 -8.45 15.99
N ASP A 121 -7.63 -8.77 14.91
CA ASP A 121 -7.36 -10.14 14.46
C ASP A 121 -6.13 -10.78 15.14
N GLY A 122 -5.53 -10.09 16.13
CA GLY A 122 -4.32 -10.51 16.83
C GLY A 122 -3.07 -10.50 15.94
N VAL A 123 -3.03 -9.63 14.93
CA VAL A 123 -1.91 -9.45 14.01
C VAL A 123 -1.08 -8.24 14.44
N ASN A 124 0.10 -8.50 14.98
CA ASN A 124 1.02 -7.46 15.48
C ASN A 124 2.21 -7.17 14.56
N ILE A 125 2.24 -7.76 13.36
CA ILE A 125 3.26 -7.49 12.35
C ILE A 125 2.59 -6.96 11.09
N TRP A 126 3.10 -5.84 10.55
CA TRP A 126 2.68 -5.30 9.27
C TRP A 126 3.78 -5.43 8.22
N GLY A 127 3.52 -6.18 7.16
CA GLY A 127 4.33 -6.18 5.93
C GLY A 127 4.04 -4.93 5.10
N ASP A 128 4.80 -3.86 5.34
CA ASP A 128 4.61 -2.56 4.69
C ASP A 128 5.70 -2.31 3.64
N GLY A 129 5.34 -2.44 2.36
CA GLY A 129 6.26 -2.23 1.25
C GLY A 129 6.49 -0.77 0.85
N SER A 130 6.00 0.23 1.61
CA SER A 130 6.31 1.65 1.36
C SER A 130 7.82 1.86 1.12
N THR A 131 8.19 2.54 0.04
CA THR A 131 9.60 2.69 -0.36
C THR A 131 10.40 3.57 0.62
N TYR A 132 11.71 3.31 0.75
CA TYR A 132 12.62 4.06 1.63
C TYR A 132 12.82 5.53 1.25
N LYS A 133 12.47 5.91 0.01
CA LYS A 133 12.62 7.29 -0.51
C LYS A 133 11.31 8.10 -0.45
N GLY A 134 10.19 7.45 -0.14
CA GLY A 134 8.88 8.09 -0.14
C GLY A 134 8.49 8.62 1.24
N ASN A 135 7.54 9.54 1.29
CA ASN A 135 7.01 10.06 2.57
C ASN A 135 6.19 9.02 3.35
N ASP A 136 5.61 8.05 2.63
CA ASP A 136 4.62 7.14 3.22
C ASP A 136 5.25 6.16 4.22
N ILE A 137 6.55 5.87 4.12
CA ILE A 137 7.28 5.07 5.12
C ILE A 137 7.20 5.68 6.52
N GLU A 138 7.39 7.00 6.63
CA GLU A 138 7.34 7.70 7.92
C GLU A 138 5.91 7.86 8.41
N ARG A 139 4.96 8.13 7.49
CA ARG A 139 3.55 8.29 7.82
C ARG A 139 2.99 6.99 8.40
N PHE A 140 3.17 5.88 7.70
CA PHE A 140 2.68 4.58 8.13
C PHE A 140 3.39 4.08 9.37
N TYR A 141 4.71 4.28 9.49
CA TYR A 141 5.44 4.00 10.72
C TYR A 141 4.82 4.72 11.93
N ARG A 142 4.54 6.03 11.80
CA ARG A 142 3.99 6.84 12.90
C ARG A 142 2.55 6.47 13.22
N TYR A 143 1.66 6.41 12.23
CA TYR A 143 0.25 6.07 12.46
C TYR A 143 0.07 4.64 12.98
N GLY A 144 0.88 3.71 12.48
CA GLY A 144 0.85 2.32 12.94
C GLY A 144 1.23 2.20 14.41
N LEU A 145 2.35 2.79 14.83
CA LEU A 145 2.79 2.75 16.24
C LEU A 145 1.86 3.50 17.19
N LEU A 146 1.24 4.60 16.75
CA LEU A 146 0.23 5.31 17.53
C LEU A 146 -1.03 4.45 17.76
N THR A 147 -1.35 3.58 16.81
CA THR A 147 -2.54 2.71 16.87
C THR A 147 -2.26 1.42 17.64
N ASN A 148 -1.08 0.85 17.44
CA ASN A 148 -0.63 -0.36 18.11
C ASN A 148 0.83 -0.21 18.54
N ALA A 149 1.05 0.01 19.84
CA ALA A 149 2.37 0.19 20.43
C ALA A 149 3.25 -1.08 20.34
N GLU A 150 2.65 -2.25 20.15
CA GLU A 150 3.34 -3.54 19.97
C GLU A 150 3.63 -3.85 18.49
N LEU A 151 3.24 -2.97 17.57
CA LEU A 151 3.40 -3.19 16.14
C LEU A 151 4.87 -3.33 15.76
N GLN A 152 5.17 -4.42 15.06
CA GLN A 152 6.41 -4.59 14.31
C GLN A 152 6.12 -4.41 12.82
N ILE A 153 7.09 -3.90 12.07
CA ILE A 153 6.94 -3.59 10.65
C ILE A 153 7.99 -4.37 9.88
N TYR A 154 7.55 -5.33 9.07
CA TYR A 154 8.39 -6.01 8.11
C TYR A 154 8.52 -5.18 6.84
N LYS A 155 9.76 -4.95 6.40
CA LYS A 155 10.08 -4.23 5.17
C LYS A 155 10.64 -5.19 4.12
N PRO A 156 9.87 -5.62 3.11
CA PRO A 156 10.33 -6.59 2.12
C PRO A 156 11.60 -6.17 1.37
N TRP A 157 11.78 -4.88 1.10
CA TRP A 157 12.98 -4.35 0.44
C TRP A 157 14.23 -4.29 1.34
N LEU A 158 14.14 -4.73 2.60
CA LEU A 158 15.30 -5.02 3.46
C LEU A 158 15.66 -6.50 3.48
N ASP A 159 14.78 -7.36 2.96
CA ASP A 159 14.97 -8.81 2.93
C ASP A 159 15.64 -9.20 1.61
N THR A 160 16.84 -9.76 1.69
CA THR A 160 17.63 -10.15 0.51
C THR A 160 16.89 -11.20 -0.32
N ASP A 161 16.22 -12.15 0.31
CA ASP A 161 15.50 -13.22 -0.39
C ASP A 161 14.34 -12.66 -1.20
N PHE A 162 13.66 -11.62 -0.67
CA PHE A 162 12.59 -10.94 -1.37
C PHE A 162 13.12 -10.13 -2.56
N ILE A 163 14.25 -9.43 -2.39
CA ILE A 163 14.85 -8.62 -3.45
C ILE A 163 15.35 -9.51 -4.59
N ASP A 164 15.97 -10.63 -4.27
CA ASP A 164 16.55 -11.54 -5.26
C ASP A 164 15.46 -12.23 -6.09
N GLU A 165 14.29 -12.52 -5.49
CA GLU A 165 13.18 -13.19 -6.18
C GLU A 165 12.18 -12.22 -6.82
N LEU A 166 11.95 -11.05 -6.21
CA LEU A 166 10.88 -10.11 -6.58
C LEU A 166 11.36 -8.65 -6.71
N GLY A 167 12.62 -8.44 -7.07
CA GLY A 167 13.25 -7.11 -7.11
C GLY A 167 12.61 -6.12 -8.09
N GLY A 168 11.86 -6.59 -9.09
CA GLY A 168 11.18 -5.77 -10.07
C GLY A 168 9.82 -6.30 -10.49
N ARG A 169 9.08 -5.47 -11.25
CA ARG A 169 7.71 -5.81 -11.71
C ARG A 169 7.69 -6.95 -12.73
N HIS A 170 8.78 -7.12 -13.49
CA HIS A 170 8.86 -8.21 -14.45
C HIS A 170 8.95 -9.54 -13.71
N GLU A 171 9.87 -9.61 -12.75
CA GLU A 171 10.11 -10.76 -11.86
C GLU A 171 8.85 -11.08 -11.05
N MET A 172 8.17 -10.08 -10.49
CA MET A 172 6.88 -10.27 -9.82
C MET A 172 5.81 -10.86 -10.74
N SER A 173 5.73 -10.42 -11.99
CA SER A 173 4.76 -10.94 -12.95
C SER A 173 5.08 -12.39 -13.33
N GLU A 174 6.35 -12.70 -13.58
CA GLU A 174 6.80 -14.07 -13.87
C GLU A 174 6.55 -15.00 -12.70
N PHE A 175 6.80 -14.53 -11.47
CA PHE A 175 6.50 -15.27 -10.25
C PHE A 175 5.02 -15.64 -10.13
N MET A 176 4.11 -14.67 -10.37
CA MET A 176 2.66 -14.95 -10.35
C MET A 176 2.26 -15.99 -11.40
N ILE A 177 2.79 -15.87 -12.62
CA ILE A 177 2.53 -16.81 -13.72
C ILE A 177 3.05 -18.21 -13.38
N ALA A 178 4.28 -18.31 -12.84
CA ALA A 178 4.89 -19.58 -12.44
C ALA A 178 4.08 -20.28 -11.33
N CYS A 179 3.36 -19.52 -10.52
CA CYS A 179 2.47 -20.05 -9.48
C CYS A 179 1.04 -20.34 -9.98
N GLY A 180 0.78 -20.23 -11.28
CA GLY A 180 -0.51 -20.54 -11.89
C GLY A 180 -1.52 -19.40 -11.91
N PHE A 181 -1.09 -18.17 -11.58
CA PHE A 181 -1.96 -17.00 -11.64
C PHE A 181 -1.64 -16.15 -12.88
N ASP A 182 -2.57 -16.09 -13.83
CA ASP A 182 -2.46 -15.24 -15.02
C ASP A 182 -2.67 -13.76 -14.63
N TYR A 183 -1.64 -13.15 -14.03
CA TYR A 183 -1.67 -11.74 -13.69
C TYR A 183 -1.43 -10.91 -14.95
N LYS A 184 -2.52 -10.41 -15.55
CA LYS A 184 -2.43 -9.46 -16.66
C LYS A 184 -1.90 -8.13 -16.17
N MET A 185 -0.65 -7.80 -16.51
CA MET A 185 -0.11 -6.46 -16.30
C MET A 185 -1.01 -5.44 -17.00
N SER A 186 -1.61 -4.53 -16.23
CA SER A 186 -2.29 -3.36 -16.79
C SER A 186 -1.31 -2.56 -17.64
N VAL A 187 -1.76 -2.04 -18.79
CA VAL A 187 -0.95 -1.16 -19.65
C VAL A 187 -0.29 -0.07 -18.80
N GLU A 188 1.04 0.03 -18.89
CA GLU A 188 1.82 0.94 -18.05
C GLU A 188 1.34 2.38 -18.24
N LYS A 189 0.65 2.93 -17.23
CA LYS A 189 0.22 4.34 -17.25
C LYS A 189 1.47 5.22 -17.14
N PRO A 190 1.56 6.35 -17.87
CA PRO A 190 2.73 7.25 -17.83
C PRO A 190 2.94 7.96 -16.46
N THR A 191 2.08 7.68 -15.47
CA THR A 191 1.96 8.40 -14.19
C THR A 191 1.51 7.47 -13.06
N PRO A 192 2.30 7.25 -11.99
CA PRO A 192 2.01 7.83 -10.69
C PRO A 192 0.58 8.01 -10.15
N GLN A 193 -0.30 7.01 -10.06
CA GLN A 193 -1.64 7.22 -9.48
C GLN A 193 -1.77 6.63 -8.08
N THR A 194 -2.19 7.48 -7.13
CA THR A 194 -2.60 7.09 -5.77
C THR A 194 -4.00 7.64 -5.53
N PRO A 195 -5.00 7.06 -6.20
CA PRO A 195 -6.36 7.53 -6.10
C PRO A 195 -6.91 7.22 -4.71
N THR A 196 -7.65 8.19 -4.19
CA THR A 196 -8.64 8.06 -3.11
C THR A 196 -9.89 8.82 -3.61
N CYS A 197 -11.00 8.84 -2.88
CA CYS A 197 -12.10 9.76 -3.25
C CYS A 197 -11.69 11.25 -3.29
N LEU A 198 -10.52 11.59 -2.73
CA LEU A 198 -9.88 12.92 -2.75
C LEU A 198 -8.75 13.02 -3.83
N VAL A 199 -8.78 12.14 -4.84
CA VAL A 199 -7.85 11.93 -5.97
C VAL A 199 -6.61 12.82 -6.09
N GLN A 200 -5.45 12.16 -6.17
CA GLN A 200 -4.20 12.76 -6.63
C GLN A 200 -3.63 12.01 -7.85
N ARG A 201 -3.05 12.76 -8.79
CA ARG A 201 -2.21 12.22 -9.88
C ARG A 201 -0.81 12.83 -9.80
N MET A 202 0.22 12.02 -9.58
CA MET A 202 1.63 12.44 -9.74
C MET A 202 2.14 11.99 -11.12
N LYS A 203 2.89 12.80 -11.86
CA LYS A 203 3.47 12.39 -13.15
C LYS A 203 4.92 11.93 -12.96
N ARG A 204 5.31 10.77 -13.50
CA ARG A 204 6.75 10.42 -13.70
C ARG A 204 7.49 11.45 -14.56
N ARG A 205 6.76 12.17 -15.42
CA ARG A 205 7.24 13.19 -16.36
C ARG A 205 7.60 14.56 -15.73
N ILE A 206 7.46 14.79 -14.42
CA ILE A 206 7.69 16.11 -13.78
C ILE A 206 9.16 16.30 -13.33
N TRP A 207 9.97 15.25 -13.27
CA TRP A 207 11.39 15.37 -12.89
C TRP A 207 12.24 16.13 -13.91
N ASN A 208 11.70 16.39 -15.11
CA ASN A 208 12.30 17.24 -16.11
C ASN A 208 11.36 18.42 -16.36
N THR A 209 11.75 19.63 -15.96
CA THR A 209 10.91 20.84 -16.08
C THR A 209 10.68 21.27 -17.53
N SER A 210 11.24 20.56 -18.52
CA SER A 210 11.38 21.07 -19.90
C SER A 210 11.11 20.13 -21.10
N THR A 211 10.79 18.81 -21.04
CA THR A 211 10.52 18.03 -22.30
C THR A 211 9.93 16.59 -22.18
N PRO A 212 9.42 15.96 -23.29
CA PRO A 212 8.48 14.83 -23.35
C PRO A 212 9.07 13.41 -23.22
N ALA A 213 8.16 12.41 -23.21
CA ALA A 213 8.29 11.06 -22.63
C ALA A 213 9.25 10.12 -23.36
N SER A 214 10.15 9.51 -22.58
CA SER A 214 10.60 8.14 -22.77
C SER A 214 10.82 7.46 -21.41
N LYS A 215 10.93 6.14 -21.46
CA LYS A 215 10.56 5.14 -20.44
C LYS A 215 11.53 5.06 -19.25
N SER A 216 11.00 4.87 -18.04
CA SER A 216 11.56 3.99 -17.00
C SER A 216 10.52 3.69 -15.91
N SER A 217 10.52 2.44 -15.44
CA SER A 217 9.51 1.79 -14.60
C SER A 217 9.90 1.75 -13.13
N THR A 218 9.26 2.58 -12.29
CA THR A 218 9.07 2.28 -10.86
C THR A 218 7.80 2.97 -10.34
N GLN A 219 6.77 2.18 -10.03
CA GLN A 219 5.67 2.55 -9.16
C GLN A 219 5.59 1.39 -8.19
N LEU A 220 5.94 1.62 -6.93
CA LEU A 220 5.99 0.58 -5.92
C LEU A 220 5.29 1.16 -4.69
N TRP A 221 4.22 0.47 -4.26
CA TRP A 221 3.61 0.49 -2.93
C TRP A 221 3.22 1.85 -2.35
N ALA A 222 1.95 2.26 -2.52
CA ALA A 222 1.15 3.02 -1.57
C ALA A 222 -0.33 3.09 -2.00
#